data_AF-A0A7J7IZY2-F1
#
_entry.id   AF-A0A7J7IZY2-F1
#
_cell.length_a   1.000
_cell.length_b   1.000
_cell.length_c   1.000
_cell.angle_alpha   90.00
_cell.angle_beta   90.00
_cell.angle_gamma   90.00
#
_symmetry.space_group_name_H-M   'P 1'
#
loop_
_entity.id
_entity.type
_entity.pdbx_description
1 polymer ?
#
loop_
_entity_poly.entity_id
_entity_poly.type
_entity_poly.pdbx_seq_one_letter_code
_entity_poly.pdbx_strand_id
1 'polypeptide(L)'
;MSTKKVVPPTPKRLPIPGVDKVILVASGKGGVGKSTTAVNLAVALRGKDQTCKVGLLDADVYGPSLPMMMNLNDSPELNEQEMMLPLMNYGVKCMSMAFLVKQDSPLSGED
;
A
#
# COMPACT_ATOMS: atom_id res chain seq x y z
N MET A 1 -41.08 -15.37 21.40
CA MET A 1 -40.83 -14.63 20.13
C MET A 1 -39.32 -14.39 20.03
N SER A 2 -38.61 -15.12 19.16
CA SER A 2 -37.15 -15.00 18.99
C SER A 2 -36.89 -14.03 17.83
N THR A 3 -36.23 -12.91 18.11
CA THR A 3 -35.81 -11.95 17.10
C THR A 3 -34.68 -12.58 16.28
N LYS A 4 -34.95 -12.93 15.02
CA LYS A 4 -33.89 -13.33 14.09
C LYS A 4 -32.91 -12.17 13.95
N LYS A 5 -31.69 -12.36 14.44
CA LYS A 5 -30.56 -11.45 14.26
C LYS A 5 -30.32 -11.30 12.75
N VAL A 6 -30.57 -10.13 12.19
CA VAL A 6 -30.26 -9.82 10.80
C VAL A 6 -28.74 -9.70 10.70
N VAL A 7 -28.08 -10.68 10.10
CA VAL A 7 -26.65 -10.62 9.81
C VAL A 7 -26.48 -9.76 8.55
N PRO A 8 -25.69 -8.67 8.60
CA PRO A 8 -25.46 -7.86 7.41
C PRO A 8 -24.81 -8.73 6.32
N PRO A 9 -25.16 -8.51 5.04
CA PRO A 9 -24.59 -9.28 3.95
C PRO A 9 -23.07 -9.09 3.92
N THR A 10 -22.33 -10.18 3.70
CA THR A 10 -20.88 -10.14 3.55
C THR A 10 -20.52 -9.17 2.40
N PRO A 11 -19.57 -8.25 2.59
CA PRO A 11 -19.15 -7.34 1.54
C PRO A 11 -18.76 -8.12 0.28
N LYS A 12 -19.36 -7.77 -0.86
CA LYS A 12 -18.94 -8.34 -2.14
C LYS A 12 -17.56 -7.83 -2.47
N ARG A 13 -16.62 -8.74 -2.74
CA ARG A 13 -15.27 -8.39 -3.19
C ARG A 13 -15.38 -7.65 -4.53
N LEU A 14 -15.00 -6.38 -4.55
CA LEU A 14 -14.88 -5.62 -5.78
C LEU A 14 -13.55 -5.99 -6.44
N PRO A 15 -13.55 -6.52 -7.68
CA PRO A 15 -12.32 -6.80 -8.38
C PRO A 15 -11.62 -5.49 -8.76
N ILE A 16 -10.29 -5.47 -8.65
CA ILE A 16 -9.48 -4.37 -9.16
C ILE A 16 -9.21 -4.67 -10.65
N PRO A 17 -9.60 -3.78 -11.58
CA PRO A 17 -9.38 -4.01 -13.00
C PRO A 17 -7.90 -4.27 -13.32
N GLY A 18 -7.62 -5.31 -14.11
CA GLY A 18 -6.27 -5.69 -14.50
C GLY A 18 -5.41 -6.35 -13.41
N VAL A 19 -6.01 -6.74 -12.27
CA VAL A 19 -5.29 -7.43 -11.18
C VAL A 19 -5.79 -8.87 -11.02
N ASP A 20 -4.92 -9.84 -11.30
CA ASP A 20 -5.25 -11.27 -11.21
C ASP A 20 -5.40 -11.77 -9.77
N LYS A 21 -4.56 -11.25 -8.86
CA LYS A 21 -4.46 -11.68 -7.46
C LYS A 21 -4.26 -10.48 -6.55
N VAL A 22 -4.94 -10.50 -5.41
CA VAL A 22 -4.77 -9.53 -4.33
C VAL A 22 -4.33 -10.30 -3.09
N ILE A 23 -3.19 -9.92 -2.52
CA ILE A 23 -2.64 -10.51 -1.30
C ILE A 23 -2.70 -9.44 -0.21
N LEU A 24 -3.41 -9.71 0.88
CA LEU A 24 -3.48 -8.83 2.04
C LEU A 24 -2.40 -9.23 3.06
N VAL A 25 -1.53 -8.28 3.42
CA VAL A 25 -0.58 -8.44 4.53
C VAL A 25 -1.01 -7.48 5.64
N ALA A 26 -1.44 -8.04 6.78
CA ALA A 26 -1.93 -7.27 7.91
C ALA A 26 -1.28 -7.74 9.22
N SER A 27 -1.25 -6.87 10.23
CA SER A 27 -0.83 -7.21 11.59
C SER A 27 -1.78 -6.61 12.63
N GLY A 28 -1.93 -7.28 13.76
CA GLY A 28 -2.71 -6.77 14.89
C GLY A 28 -1.94 -5.82 15.81
N LYS A 29 -0.63 -5.64 15.58
CA LYS A 29 0.28 -4.83 16.40
C LYS A 29 1.34 -4.15 15.53
N GLY A 30 1.86 -3.02 16.01
CA GLY A 30 3.03 -2.36 15.44
C GLY A 30 4.33 -3.15 15.71
N GLY A 31 5.35 -2.97 14.86
CA GLY A 31 6.68 -3.56 15.07
C GLY A 31 6.84 -5.04 14.72
N VAL A 32 5.78 -5.75 14.31
CA VAL A 32 5.86 -7.19 13.97
C VAL A 32 6.44 -7.49 12.58
N GLY A 33 6.89 -6.47 11.85
CA GLY A 33 7.46 -6.64 10.50
C GLY A 33 6.42 -6.82 9.37
N LYS A 34 5.21 -6.23 9.51
CA LYS A 34 4.20 -6.19 8.44
C LYS A 34 4.79 -5.65 7.13
N SER A 35 5.35 -4.45 7.16
CA SER A 35 5.89 -3.79 5.98
C SER A 35 7.11 -4.53 5.43
N THR A 36 7.98 -5.04 6.31
CA THR A 36 9.11 -5.90 5.93
C THR A 36 8.66 -7.13 5.14
N THR A 37 7.64 -7.82 5.64
CA THR A 37 7.07 -9.01 4.98
C THR A 37 6.45 -8.63 3.63
N ALA A 38 5.67 -7.54 3.58
CA ALA A 38 4.99 -7.10 2.37
C ALA A 38 5.99 -6.71 1.25
N VAL A 39 7.03 -5.94 1.59
CA VAL A 39 8.09 -5.53 0.65
C VAL A 39 8.86 -6.74 0.12
N ASN A 40 9.35 -7.61 1.01
CA ASN A 40 10.13 -8.78 0.58
C ASN A 40 9.28 -9.75 -0.25
N LEU A 41 8.01 -9.93 0.08
CA LEU A 41 7.11 -10.74 -0.73
C LEU A 41 6.95 -10.16 -2.13
N ALA A 42 6.73 -8.85 -2.26
CA ALA A 42 6.59 -8.20 -3.56
C ALA A 42 7.87 -8.32 -4.42
N VAL A 43 9.03 -8.04 -3.83
CA VAL A 43 10.33 -8.15 -4.50
C VAL A 43 10.65 -9.61 -4.87
N ALA A 44 10.35 -10.57 -3.99
CA ALA A 44 10.56 -12.00 -4.28
C ALA A 44 9.66 -12.49 -5.42
N LEU A 45 8.39 -12.08 -5.46
CA LEU A 45 7.48 -12.40 -6.58
C LEU A 45 8.02 -11.83 -7.90
N ARG A 46 8.48 -10.59 -7.89
CA ARG A 46 9.08 -9.94 -9.06
C ARG A 46 10.39 -10.61 -9.48
N GLY A 47 11.22 -11.03 -8.53
CA GLY A 47 12.49 -11.71 -8.78
C GLY A 47 12.32 -13.15 -9.27
N LYS A 48 11.25 -13.83 -8.85
CA LYS A 48 10.94 -15.20 -9.28
C LYS A 48 10.45 -15.24 -10.73
N ASP A 49 9.73 -14.22 -11.17
CA ASP A 49 9.20 -14.12 -12.54
C ASP A 49 9.19 -12.66 -13.01
N GLN A 50 10.08 -12.33 -13.95
CA GLN A 50 10.20 -10.99 -14.51
C GLN A 50 9.02 -10.58 -15.40
N THR A 51 8.15 -11.52 -15.80
CA THR A 51 6.93 -11.21 -16.53
C THR A 51 5.77 -10.85 -15.57
N CYS A 52 5.89 -11.25 -14.30
CA CYS A 52 4.90 -10.94 -13.28
C CYS A 52 4.89 -9.45 -12.96
N LYS A 53 3.73 -8.81 -13.16
CA LYS A 53 3.51 -7.40 -12.79
C LYS A 53 3.11 -7.34 -11.32
N VAL A 54 3.95 -6.71 -10.51
CA VAL A 54 3.73 -6.59 -9.06
C VAL A 54 3.53 -5.12 -8.69
N GLY A 55 2.44 -4.86 -7.97
CA GLY A 55 2.16 -3.58 -7.33
C GLY A 55 2.10 -3.76 -5.81
N LEU A 56 2.65 -2.80 -5.08
CA LEU A 56 2.61 -2.74 -3.63
C LEU A 56 1.91 -1.44 -3.21
N LEU A 57 0.79 -1.59 -2.50
CA LEU A 57 0.02 -0.48 -1.96
C LEU A 57 0.09 -0.51 -0.44
N ASP A 58 0.64 0.53 0.15
CA ASP A 58 0.69 0.73 1.59
C ASP A 58 -0.33 1.80 2.00
N ALA A 59 -1.25 1.40 2.89
CA ALA A 59 -2.28 2.28 3.44
C ALA A 59 -1.87 2.85 4.80
N ASP A 60 -0.64 2.60 5.25
CA ASP A 60 -0.13 3.07 6.54
C ASP A 60 0.39 4.51 6.42
N VAL A 61 -0.15 5.42 7.25
CA VAL A 61 0.23 6.84 7.26
C VAL A 61 1.41 7.08 8.21
N TYR A 62 1.56 6.26 9.25
CA TYR A 62 2.47 6.51 10.36
C TYR A 62 3.79 5.74 10.27
N GLY A 63 3.93 4.85 9.28
CA GLY A 63 5.16 4.13 9.02
C GLY A 63 5.79 4.62 7.71
N PRO A 64 6.92 5.36 7.72
CA PRO A 64 7.68 5.66 6.50
C PRO A 64 8.37 4.40 5.94
N SER A 65 7.91 3.21 6.31
CA SER A 65 8.57 1.93 6.07
C SER A 65 8.61 1.58 4.60
N LEU A 66 7.53 1.82 3.83
CA LEU A 66 7.57 1.50 2.40
C LEU A 66 8.53 2.41 1.62
N PRO A 67 8.43 3.76 1.68
CA PRO A 67 9.36 4.64 0.98
C PRO A 67 10.82 4.35 1.33
N MET A 68 11.11 4.19 2.63
CA MET A 68 12.45 3.88 3.13
C MET A 68 12.97 2.52 2.63
N MET A 69 12.18 1.44 2.77
CA MET A 69 12.62 0.09 2.37
C MET A 69 12.77 -0.06 0.86
N MET A 70 11.99 0.71 0.09
CA MET A 70 12.05 0.73 -1.36
C MET A 70 13.02 1.81 -1.89
N ASN A 71 13.71 2.56 -1.01
CA ASN A 71 14.59 3.67 -1.38
C ASN A 71 13.92 4.65 -2.37
N LEU A 72 12.72 5.10 -2.01
CA LEU A 72 11.88 6.03 -2.79
C LEU A 72 11.69 7.32 -2.00
N ASN A 73 12.15 8.45 -2.55
CA ASN A 73 12.10 9.76 -1.89
C ASN A 73 11.34 10.81 -2.72
N ASP A 74 10.85 10.44 -3.90
CA ASP A 74 10.12 11.34 -4.78
C ASP A 74 8.63 11.40 -4.42
N SER A 75 7.94 12.38 -4.98
CA SER A 75 6.48 12.47 -4.94
C SER A 75 5.87 11.93 -6.25
N PRO A 76 4.78 11.15 -6.18
CA PRO A 76 4.04 10.71 -7.36
C PRO A 76 3.61 11.89 -8.23
N GLU A 77 3.96 11.83 -9.51
CA GLU A 77 3.44 12.76 -10.51
C GLU A 77 2.01 12.37 -10.90
N LEU A 78 1.25 13.33 -11.44
CA LEU A 78 -0.05 13.07 -12.05
C LEU A 78 0.11 12.91 -13.56
N ASN A 79 -0.65 11.99 -14.16
CA ASN A 79 -0.77 11.90 -15.60
C ASN A 79 -1.84 12.87 -16.16
N GLU A 80 -2.04 12.88 -17.48
CA GLU A 80 -3.03 13.72 -18.17
C GLU A 80 -4.48 13.48 -17.70
N GLN A 81 -4.76 12.33 -17.10
CA GLN A 81 -6.04 11.96 -16.54
C GLN A 81 -6.12 12.22 -15.02
N GLU A 82 -5.20 13.02 -14.47
CA GLU A 82 -5.10 13.35 -13.04
C GLU A 82 -4.91 12.11 -12.12
N MET A 83 -4.36 11.03 -12.66
CA MET A 83 -4.07 9.80 -11.92
C MET A 83 -2.62 9.82 -11.41
N MET A 84 -2.42 9.46 -10.15
CA MET A 84 -1.08 9.30 -9.57
C MET A 84 -0.31 8.18 -10.27
N LEU A 85 0.88 8.51 -10.74
CA LEU A 85 1.84 7.56 -11.28
C LEU A 85 2.63 6.92 -10.13
N PRO A 86 2.57 5.59 -9.96
CA PRO A 86 3.29 4.92 -8.89
C PRO A 86 4.80 5.04 -9.10
N LEU A 87 5.51 5.29 -8.00
CA LEU A 87 6.96 5.21 -7.97
C LEU A 87 7.41 3.76 -8.12
N MET A 88 8.65 3.54 -8.54
CA MET A 88 9.11 2.18 -8.85
C MET A 88 10.54 1.97 -8.38
N ASN A 89 10.76 0.86 -7.68
CA ASN A 89 12.10 0.33 -7.43
C ASN A 89 12.05 -1.21 -7.40
N TYR A 90 13.18 -1.87 -7.64
CA TYR A 90 13.30 -3.33 -7.68
C TYR A 90 12.31 -4.04 -8.64
N GLY A 91 11.84 -3.33 -9.67
CA GLY A 91 10.83 -3.85 -10.59
C GLY A 91 9.40 -3.87 -10.04
N VAL A 92 9.15 -3.27 -8.88
CA VAL A 92 7.85 -3.22 -8.20
C VAL A 92 7.31 -1.79 -8.21
N LYS A 93 6.05 -1.63 -8.64
CA LYS A 93 5.33 -0.36 -8.56
C LYS A 93 4.81 -0.15 -7.15
N CYS A 94 5.01 1.04 -6.59
CA CYS A 94 4.74 1.36 -5.21
C CYS A 94 3.83 2.57 -5.09
N MET A 95 2.83 2.46 -4.22
CA MET A 95 2.02 3.56 -3.72
C MET A 95 1.98 3.50 -2.20
N SER A 96 2.11 4.65 -1.54
CA SER A 96 1.98 4.80 -0.10
C SER A 96 1.42 6.17 0.23
N MET A 97 0.62 6.28 1.30
CA MET A 97 0.20 7.57 1.83
C MET A 97 1.38 8.44 2.26
N ALA A 98 2.49 7.82 2.69
CA ALA A 98 3.69 8.53 3.08
C ALA A 98 4.33 9.35 1.94
N PHE A 99 3.99 9.07 0.67
CA PHE A 99 4.43 9.90 -0.46
C PHE A 99 3.69 11.24 -0.58
N LEU A 100 2.51 11.35 0.03
CA LEU A 100 1.64 12.53 -0.06
C LEU A 100 1.77 13.45 1.15
N VAL A 101 2.42 12.97 2.21
CA VAL A 101 2.68 13.75 3.43
C VAL A 101 4.01 14.46 3.26
N LYS A 102 4.00 15.81 3.23
CA LYS A 102 5.25 16.59 3.30
C LYS A 102 5.96 16.26 4.61
N GLN A 103 7.23 15.88 4.54
CA GLN A 103 8.03 15.57 5.73
C GLN A 103 8.24 16.78 6.67
N ASP A 104 7.94 18.01 6.25
CA ASP A 104 8.15 19.25 7.01
C ASP A 104 6.86 20.04 7.29
N SER A 105 5.88 19.42 7.94
CA SER A 105 4.85 20.20 8.64
C SER A 105 4.95 19.87 10.13
N PRO A 106 5.59 20.74 10.95
CA PRO A 106 5.58 20.53 12.39
C PRO A 106 4.12 20.53 12.85
N LEU A 107 3.70 19.48 13.56
CA LEU A 107 2.40 19.39 14.23
C LEU A 107 2.32 20.29 15.48
N SER A 108 3.18 21.30 15.58
CA SER A 108 3.20 22.28 16.67
C SER A 108 3.02 23.68 16.07
N GLY A 109 1.77 24.05 15.83
CA GLY A 109 1.40 25.46 15.82
C GLY A 109 1.22 25.91 17.26
N GLU A 110 2.31 26.32 17.90
CA GLU A 110 2.25 27.47 18.81
C GLU A 110 2.38 28.70 17.91
N ASP A 111 1.25 29.33 17.63
CA ASP A 111 1.02 30.78 17.45
C ASP A 111 -0.50 31.02 17.26
#